data_AF-A0A952LJN8-F1
#
_entry.id   AF-A0A952LJN8-F1
#
_cell.length_a   1.000
_cell.length_b   1.000
_cell.length_c   1.000
_cell.angle_alpha   90.00
_cell.angle_beta   90.00
_cell.angle_gamma   90.00
#
_symmetry.space_group_name_H-M   'P 1'
#
loop_
_entity.id
_entity.type
_entity.pdbx_description
1 polymer ?
#
loop_
_entity_poly.entity_id
_entity_poly.type
_entity_poly.pdbx_seq_one_letter_code
_entity_poly.pdbx_strand_id
1 'polypeptide(L)'
;LAPPAPRNVTTNRRAFFVLVRNELFRRVQLAALDRVDDLGMLEAEAAALAGGVAPSFTAAQWDAALEGYYEEHDEILTDASARAASMIIVDEKPEGAEGIWRVRQIIADPEGDHDWGISAEVLLEDSAREGVAVIRVTGVGRF
;
A
#
# COMPACT_ATOMS: atom_id res chain seq x y z
N LEU A 1 3.50 3.14 36.57
CA LEU A 1 4.05 3.93 35.45
C LEU A 1 3.46 3.35 34.17
N ALA A 2 2.81 4.16 33.34
CA ALA A 2 2.39 3.71 32.01
C ALA A 2 3.64 3.44 31.15
N PRO A 3 3.61 2.46 30.22
CA PRO A 3 4.70 2.26 29.29
C PRO A 3 4.96 3.56 28.49
N PRO A 4 6.21 3.82 28.08
CA PRO A 4 6.50 4.97 27.24
C PRO A 4 5.67 4.91 25.96
N ALA A 5 5.18 6.06 25.51
CA ALA A 5 4.47 6.14 24.23
C ALA A 5 5.32 5.53 23.11
N PRO A 6 4.71 4.79 22.18
CA PRO A 6 5.42 4.22 21.04
C PRO A 6 6.20 5.30 20.29
N ARG A 7 7.36 4.92 19.75
CA ARG A 7 8.24 5.86 19.06
C ARG A 7 7.53 6.34 17.80
N ASN A 8 7.29 7.65 17.70
CA ASN A 8 6.63 8.23 16.52
C ASN A 8 7.49 8.00 15.26
N VAL A 9 7.05 7.05 14.43
CA VAL A 9 7.77 6.60 13.22
C VAL A 9 7.84 7.65 12.13
N THR A 10 6.90 8.60 12.08
CA THR A 10 6.82 9.60 11.00
C THR A 10 7.87 10.70 11.13
N THR A 11 8.52 10.83 12.28
CA THR A 11 9.57 11.84 12.54
C THR A 11 10.85 11.60 11.75
N ASN A 12 11.19 10.34 11.44
CA ASN A 12 12.32 9.99 10.58
C ASN A 12 11.80 9.56 9.20
N ARG A 13 11.69 10.53 8.28
CA ARG A 13 11.19 10.32 6.91
C ARG A 13 11.79 9.09 6.22
N ARG A 14 13.11 8.87 6.30
CA ARG A 14 13.77 7.74 5.62
C ARG A 14 13.35 6.40 6.21
N ALA A 15 13.33 6.29 7.54
CA ALA A 15 12.89 5.09 8.22
C ALA A 15 11.40 4.82 8.00
N PHE A 16 10.57 5.86 8.03
CA PHE A 16 9.14 5.75 7.77
C PHE A 16 8.85 5.28 6.34
N PHE A 17 9.57 5.83 5.36
CA PHE A 17 9.42 5.43 3.97
C PHE A 17 9.77 3.95 3.73
N VAL A 18 10.68 3.38 4.52
CA VAL A 18 10.93 1.93 4.49
C VAL A 18 9.71 1.15 4.96
N LEU A 19 9.01 1.59 6.01
CA LEU A 19 7.77 0.96 6.48
C LEU A 19 6.68 1.02 5.41
N VAL A 20 6.48 2.19 4.80
CA VAL A 20 5.51 2.40 3.71
C VAL A 20 5.79 1.45 2.53
N ARG A 21 7.05 1.37 2.09
CA ARG A 21 7.44 0.44 1.01
C ARG A 21 7.26 -1.03 1.38
N ASN A 22 7.56 -1.39 2.63
CA ASN A 22 7.32 -2.76 3.09
C ASN A 22 5.84 -3.12 3.02
N GLU A 23 4.98 -2.21 3.45
CA GLU A 23 3.53 -2.43 3.55
C GLU A 23 2.84 -2.46 2.17
N LEU A 24 3.26 -1.59 1.25
CA LEU A 24 2.78 -1.63 -0.13
C LEU A 24 3.29 -2.87 -0.87
N PHE A 25 4.55 -3.25 -0.69
CA PHE A 25 5.07 -4.43 -1.37
C PHE A 25 4.50 -5.74 -0.82
N ARG A 26 4.10 -5.78 0.46
CA ARG A 26 3.34 -6.92 1.00
C ARG A 26 2.05 -7.15 0.21
N ARG A 27 1.35 -6.08 -0.20
CA ARG A 27 0.18 -6.18 -1.09
C ARG A 27 0.54 -6.70 -2.46
N VAL A 28 1.63 -6.19 -3.07
CA VAL A 28 2.13 -6.70 -4.36
C VAL A 28 2.43 -8.20 -4.28
N GLN A 29 3.06 -8.68 -3.20
CA GLN A 29 3.37 -10.10 -3.02
C GLN A 29 2.10 -10.95 -2.88
N LEU A 30 1.09 -10.48 -2.16
CA LEU A 30 -0.18 -11.20 -2.04
C LEU A 30 -0.95 -11.20 -3.37
N ALA A 31 -0.93 -10.09 -4.11
CA ALA A 31 -1.50 -9.98 -5.45
C ALA A 31 -0.84 -10.95 -6.44
N ALA A 32 0.49 -11.04 -6.42
CA ALA A 32 1.24 -11.97 -7.27
C ALA A 32 0.95 -13.45 -6.96
N LEU A 33 0.52 -13.74 -5.73
CA LEU A 33 0.13 -15.09 -5.29
C LEU A 33 -1.38 -15.34 -5.44
N ASP A 34 -2.12 -14.39 -5.99
CA ASP A 34 -3.58 -14.39 -6.10
C ASP A 34 -4.28 -14.67 -4.74
N ARG A 35 -3.73 -14.11 -3.66
CA ARG A 35 -4.21 -14.28 -2.29
C ARG A 35 -5.21 -13.19 -1.92
N VAL A 36 -6.34 -13.17 -2.63
CA VAL A 36 -7.40 -12.15 -2.49
C VAL A 36 -7.97 -12.10 -1.07
N ASP A 37 -8.17 -13.25 -0.42
CA ASP A 37 -8.67 -13.30 0.97
C ASP A 37 -7.68 -12.67 1.96
N ASP A 38 -6.38 -12.96 1.81
CA ASP A 38 -5.32 -12.40 2.66
C ASP A 38 -5.17 -10.88 2.43
N LEU A 39 -5.38 -10.40 1.19
CA LEU A 39 -5.46 -8.98 0.88
C LEU A 39 -6.65 -8.34 1.60
N GLY A 40 -7.83 -8.95 1.55
CA GLY A 40 -9.00 -8.48 2.28
C GLY A 40 -8.79 -8.40 3.79
N MET A 41 -8.15 -9.41 4.37
CA MET A 41 -7.77 -9.40 5.78
C MET A 41 -6.79 -8.27 6.10
N LEU A 42 -5.78 -8.07 5.25
CA LEU A 42 -4.81 -6.98 5.40
C LEU A 42 -5.48 -5.60 5.36
N GLU A 43 -6.43 -5.38 4.45
CA GLU A 43 -7.15 -4.10 4.40
C GLU A 43 -8.04 -3.90 5.63
N ALA A 44 -8.63 -4.97 6.17
CA ALA A 44 -9.41 -4.89 7.41
C ALA A 44 -8.52 -4.56 8.63
N GLU A 45 -7.33 -5.15 8.71
CA GLU A 45 -6.33 -4.80 9.74
C GLU A 45 -5.91 -3.33 9.62
N ALA A 46 -5.60 -2.86 8.41
CA ALA A 46 -5.23 -1.48 8.18
C ALA A 46 -6.37 -0.50 8.52
N ALA A 47 -7.62 -0.86 8.22
CA ALA A 47 -8.79 -0.08 8.61
C ALA A 47 -8.95 0.01 10.13
N ALA A 48 -8.73 -1.10 10.86
CA ALA A 48 -8.79 -1.10 12.31
C ALA A 48 -7.72 -0.17 12.94
N LEU A 49 -6.50 -0.17 12.39
CA LEU A 49 -5.42 0.75 12.81
C LEU A 49 -5.77 2.23 12.53
N ALA A 50 -6.54 2.49 11.48
CA ALA A 50 -7.06 3.82 11.15
C ALA A 50 -8.31 4.21 11.96
N GLY A 51 -8.75 3.39 12.93
CA GLY A 51 -9.98 3.61 13.69
C GLY A 51 -11.27 3.44 12.87
N GLY A 52 -11.18 2.85 11.68
CA GLY A 52 -12.31 2.52 10.83
C GLY A 52 -12.96 1.18 11.18
N VAL A 53 -14.21 1.00 10.75
CA VAL A 53 -14.99 -0.24 10.92
C VAL A 53 -15.00 -1.14 9.67
N ALA A 54 -14.54 -0.63 8.53
CA ALA A 54 -14.50 -1.37 7.27
C ALA A 54 -13.32 -0.90 6.40
N PRO A 55 -12.74 -1.80 5.59
CA PRO A 55 -11.69 -1.45 4.64
C PRO A 55 -12.22 -0.55 3.52
N SER A 56 -11.37 0.35 3.02
CA SER A 56 -11.68 1.20 1.86
C SER A 56 -11.59 0.46 0.53
N PHE A 57 -10.88 -0.67 0.51
CA PHE A 57 -10.76 -1.54 -0.65
C PHE A 57 -10.96 -2.99 -0.19
N THR A 58 -11.93 -3.68 -0.75
CA THR A 58 -12.38 -5.01 -0.29
C THR A 58 -11.67 -6.14 -1.04
N ALA A 59 -11.75 -7.36 -0.51
CA ALA A 59 -11.33 -8.57 -1.22
C ALA A 59 -11.95 -8.66 -2.63
N ALA A 60 -13.25 -8.41 -2.76
CA ALA A 60 -13.93 -8.44 -4.06
C ALA A 60 -13.42 -7.35 -5.04
N GLN A 61 -12.98 -6.19 -4.54
CA GLN A 61 -12.37 -5.16 -5.39
C GLN A 61 -10.93 -5.52 -5.79
N TRP A 62 -10.19 -6.21 -4.91
CA TRP A 62 -8.91 -6.82 -5.26
C TRP A 62 -9.09 -7.88 -6.35
N ASP A 63 -10.02 -8.81 -6.18
CA ASP A 63 -10.35 -9.85 -7.15
C ASP A 63 -10.60 -9.27 -8.55
N ALA A 64 -11.52 -8.31 -8.65
CA ALA A 64 -11.86 -7.66 -9.91
C ALA A 64 -10.68 -6.88 -10.53
N ALA A 65 -9.82 -6.28 -9.71
CA ALA A 65 -8.65 -5.58 -10.21
C ALA A 65 -7.56 -6.55 -10.70
N LEU A 66 -7.37 -7.68 -10.02
CA LEU A 66 -6.43 -8.72 -10.44
C LEU A 66 -6.93 -9.44 -11.70
N GLU A 67 -8.23 -9.69 -11.82
CA GLU A 67 -8.82 -10.18 -13.07
C GLU A 67 -8.46 -9.27 -14.24
N GLY A 68 -8.67 -7.96 -14.11
CA GLY A 68 -8.29 -7.00 -15.15
C GLY A 68 -6.78 -6.95 -15.44
N TYR A 69 -5.92 -7.15 -14.43
CA TYR A 69 -4.48 -7.25 -14.64
C TYR A 69 -4.12 -8.51 -15.43
N TYR A 70 -4.66 -9.67 -15.02
CA TYR A 70 -4.35 -10.97 -15.62
C TYR A 70 -5.01 -11.19 -16.98
N GLU A 71 -5.97 -10.35 -17.39
CA GLU A 71 -6.41 -10.27 -18.79
C GLU A 71 -5.33 -9.70 -19.72
N GLU A 72 -4.43 -8.86 -19.20
CA GLU A 72 -3.38 -8.18 -19.98
C GLU A 72 -2.00 -8.80 -19.80
N HIS A 73 -1.66 -9.30 -18.60
CA HIS A 73 -0.33 -9.79 -18.24
C HIS A 73 -0.37 -11.14 -17.53
N ASP A 74 0.56 -12.04 -17.84
CA ASP A 74 0.55 -13.41 -17.30
C ASP A 74 1.05 -13.54 -15.85
N GLU A 75 1.80 -12.56 -15.34
CA GLU A 75 2.47 -12.64 -14.04
C GLU A 75 2.65 -11.26 -13.39
N ILE A 76 2.67 -11.19 -12.06
CA ILE A 76 3.20 -10.04 -11.31
C ILE A 76 4.60 -10.38 -10.80
N LEU A 77 5.61 -9.64 -11.25
CA LEU A 77 6.99 -9.82 -10.81
C LEU A 77 7.19 -9.26 -9.40
N THR A 78 7.94 -10.00 -8.57
CA THR A 78 8.19 -9.64 -7.16
C THR A 78 9.68 -9.67 -6.78
N ASP A 79 10.56 -9.59 -7.78
CA ASP A 79 12.01 -9.60 -7.60
C ASP A 79 12.56 -8.27 -7.03
N ALA A 80 13.90 -8.19 -6.96
CA ALA A 80 14.57 -7.00 -6.44
C ALA A 80 14.30 -5.72 -7.27
N SER A 81 14.09 -5.85 -8.58
CA SER A 81 13.71 -4.73 -9.46
C SER A 81 12.29 -4.28 -9.23
N ALA A 82 11.34 -5.20 -9.06
CA ALA A 82 9.95 -4.88 -8.72
C ALA A 82 9.84 -4.11 -7.38
N ARG A 83 10.79 -4.35 -6.47
CA ARG A 83 10.89 -3.61 -5.20
C ARG A 83 11.73 -2.34 -5.31
N ALA A 84 12.22 -1.92 -6.47
CA ALA A 84 13.13 -0.77 -6.58
C ALA A 84 12.46 0.55 -6.16
N ALA A 85 13.28 1.57 -5.83
CA ALA A 85 12.76 2.87 -5.42
C ALA A 85 12.02 3.62 -6.54
N SER A 86 12.29 3.27 -7.80
CA SER A 86 11.57 3.77 -8.98
C SER A 86 10.16 3.21 -9.12
N MET A 87 9.83 2.11 -8.43
CA MET A 87 8.52 1.44 -8.49
C MET A 87 7.49 2.05 -7.54
N ILE A 88 7.80 3.20 -6.94
CA ILE A 88 6.89 3.91 -6.06
C ILE A 88 6.94 5.41 -6.32
N ILE A 89 5.77 6.01 -6.53
CA ILE A 89 5.59 7.45 -6.65
C ILE A 89 5.00 7.95 -5.33
N VAL A 90 5.56 9.01 -4.76
CA VAL A 90 5.09 9.59 -3.49
C VAL A 90 4.89 11.09 -3.62
N ASP A 91 3.69 11.52 -3.30
CA ASP A 91 3.36 12.91 -2.99
C ASP A 91 3.18 13.05 -1.47
N GLU A 92 4.15 13.70 -0.82
CA GLU A 92 4.17 13.87 0.64
C GLU A 92 3.34 15.05 1.13
N LYS A 93 2.89 15.92 0.22
CA LYS A 93 2.13 17.13 0.55
C LYS A 93 1.02 17.34 -0.49
N PRO A 94 0.10 16.37 -0.63
CA PRO A 94 -1.00 16.50 -1.56
C PRO A 94 -1.86 17.72 -1.20
N GLU A 95 -2.23 18.48 -2.23
CA GLU A 95 -3.07 19.67 -2.07
C GLU A 95 -4.41 19.29 -1.43
N GLY A 96 -4.79 20.01 -0.37
CA GLY A 96 -6.05 19.79 0.35
C GLY A 96 -6.10 18.56 1.27
N ALA A 97 -5.00 17.84 1.48
CA ALA A 97 -4.95 16.63 2.32
C ALA A 97 -3.77 16.67 3.31
N GLU A 98 -3.88 17.55 4.32
CA GLU A 98 -2.90 17.63 5.41
C GLU A 98 -2.89 16.32 6.23
N GLY A 99 -1.69 15.89 6.65
CA GLY A 99 -1.54 14.66 7.43
C GLY A 99 -1.61 13.37 6.61
N ILE A 100 -1.64 13.47 5.28
CA ILE A 100 -1.69 12.32 4.36
C ILE A 100 -0.51 12.40 3.37
N TRP A 101 0.09 11.25 3.05
CA TRP A 101 0.85 11.10 1.80
C TRP A 101 0.01 10.34 0.79
N ARG A 102 0.04 10.75 -0.48
CA ARG A 102 -0.48 9.94 -1.59
C ARG A 102 0.65 9.15 -2.21
N VAL A 103 0.44 7.86 -2.34
CA VAL A 103 1.43 6.94 -2.88
C VAL A 103 0.83 6.12 -4.00
N ARG A 104 1.65 5.79 -4.99
CA ARG A 104 1.32 4.80 -6.00
C ARG A 104 2.46 3.79 -6.10
N GLN A 105 2.17 2.55 -5.74
CA GLN A 105 3.06 1.41 -5.96
C GLN A 105 2.79 0.87 -7.35
N ILE A 106 3.80 0.88 -8.21
CA ILE A 106 3.75 0.31 -9.55
C ILE A 106 3.82 -1.21 -9.44
N ILE A 107 3.02 -1.91 -10.24
CA ILE A 107 3.09 -3.37 -10.37
C ILE A 107 4.01 -3.67 -11.55
N ALA A 108 4.99 -4.56 -11.34
CA ALA A 108 5.93 -4.96 -12.38
C ALA A 108 5.34 -6.11 -13.20
N ASP A 109 5.05 -5.85 -14.46
CA ASP A 109 4.68 -6.82 -15.47
C ASP A 109 5.93 -7.39 -16.21
N PRO A 110 5.81 -8.55 -16.87
CA PRO A 110 6.90 -9.16 -17.64
C PRO A 110 7.39 -8.31 -18.83
N GLU A 111 6.49 -7.54 -19.44
CA GLU A 111 6.78 -6.70 -20.61
C GLU A 111 7.56 -5.43 -20.24
N GLY A 112 7.50 -5.02 -18.97
CA GLY A 112 8.11 -3.81 -18.44
C GLY A 112 7.33 -2.54 -18.77
N ASP A 113 6.04 -2.66 -19.06
CA ASP A 113 5.14 -1.57 -19.41
C ASP A 113 4.89 -0.65 -18.21
N HIS A 114 4.84 -1.22 -17.00
CA HIS A 114 4.68 -0.52 -15.73
C HIS A 114 3.45 0.39 -15.73
N ASP A 115 2.35 -0.06 -16.32
CA ASP A 115 1.14 0.73 -16.51
C ASP A 115 0.01 0.37 -15.51
N TRP A 116 0.22 -0.60 -14.63
CA TRP A 116 -0.65 -0.93 -13.51
C TRP A 116 -0.07 -0.48 -12.16
N GLY A 117 -0.95 -0.21 -11.19
CA GLY A 117 -0.50 0.13 -9.85
C GLY A 117 -1.57 0.16 -8.76
N ILE A 118 -1.10 0.17 -7.51
CA ILE A 118 -1.89 0.33 -6.29
C ILE A 118 -1.79 1.79 -5.86
N SER A 119 -2.90 2.51 -5.91
CA SER A 119 -3.04 3.87 -5.37
C SER A 119 -3.47 3.78 -3.91
N ALA A 120 -2.79 4.53 -3.03
CA ALA A 120 -3.09 4.52 -1.60
C ALA A 120 -2.78 5.84 -0.91
N GLU A 121 -3.35 6.00 0.27
CA GLU A 121 -3.08 7.08 1.22
C GLU A 121 -2.32 6.52 2.43
N VAL A 122 -1.25 7.20 2.83
CA VAL A 122 -0.53 6.94 4.09
C VAL A 122 -1.07 7.90 5.14
N LEU A 123 -1.69 7.37 6.20
CA LEU A 123 -2.32 8.17 7.26
C LEU A 123 -1.27 8.48 8.32
N LEU A 124 -0.73 9.70 8.34
CA LEU A 124 0.44 10.03 9.17
C LEU A 124 0.14 10.06 10.66
N GLU A 125 -1.05 10.53 11.04
CA GLU A 125 -1.45 10.57 12.47
C GLU A 125 -1.63 9.15 13.02
N ASP A 126 -2.34 8.29 12.28
CA ASP A 126 -2.54 6.89 12.65
C ASP A 126 -1.20 6.14 12.67
N SER A 127 -0.35 6.38 11.68
CA SER A 127 1.00 5.80 11.65
C SER A 127 1.84 6.24 12.86
N ALA A 128 1.75 7.51 13.25
CA ALA A 128 2.45 8.02 14.43
C ALA A 128 1.93 7.38 15.73
N ARG A 129 0.62 7.13 15.82
CA ARG A 129 -0.04 6.53 16.98
C ARG A 129 0.29 5.05 17.12
N GLU A 130 0.19 4.30 16.03
CA GLU A 130 0.35 2.85 16.01
C GLU A 130 1.81 2.39 15.90
N GLY A 131 2.72 3.30 15.48
CA GLY A 131 4.14 2.99 15.32
C GLY A 131 4.43 2.10 14.10
N VAL A 132 3.51 2.00 13.16
CA VAL A 132 3.62 1.29 11.88
C VAL A 132 3.16 2.19 10.73
N ALA A 133 3.36 1.81 9.48
CA ALA A 133 2.75 2.54 8.35
C ALA A 133 1.29 2.11 8.21
N VAL A 134 0.35 3.04 8.42
CA VAL A 134 -1.08 2.80 8.21
C VAL A 134 -1.45 3.23 6.80
N ILE A 135 -1.82 2.26 5.97
CA ILE A 135 -2.07 2.43 4.54
C ILE A 135 -3.55 2.21 4.26
N ARG A 136 -4.17 3.15 3.53
CA ARG A 136 -5.52 3.01 2.99
C ARG A 136 -5.43 2.90 1.48
N VAL A 137 -5.70 1.72 0.92
CA VAL A 137 -5.81 1.56 -0.53
C VAL A 137 -7.04 2.31 -1.05
N THR A 138 -6.85 3.09 -2.10
CA THR A 138 -7.89 3.90 -2.75
C THR A 138 -8.22 3.41 -4.17
N GLY A 139 -7.37 2.57 -4.76
CA GLY A 139 -7.67 1.91 -6.02
C GLY A 139 -6.52 1.04 -6.52
N VAL A 140 -6.84 0.10 -7.40
CA VAL A 140 -5.88 -0.74 -8.13
C VAL A 140 -6.31 -0.73 -9.59
N GLY A 141 -5.40 -0.42 -10.50
CA GLY A 141 -5.74 -0.25 -11.91
C GLY A 141 -4.64 0.44 -12.72
N ARG A 142 -4.99 0.76 -13.96
CA ARG A 142 -4.08 1.44 -14.91
C ARG A 142 -3.84 2.91 -14.59
N PHE A 143 -2.82 3.52 -15.22
CA PHE A 143 -2.55 4.97 -15.13
C PHE A 143 -3.55 5.81 -15.92
#